data_AF-A0A7X7E074-F1
#
_entry.id   AF-A0A7X7E074-F1
#
_cell.length_a   1.000
_cell.length_b   1.000
_cell.length_c   1.000
_cell.angle_alpha   90.00
_cell.angle_beta   90.00
_cell.angle_gamma   90.00
#
_symmetry.space_group_name_H-M   'P 1'
#
loop_
_entity.id
_entity.type
_entity.pdbx_description
1 polymer ?
#
loop_
_entity_poly.entity_id
_entity_poly.type
_entity_poly.pdbx_seq_one_letter_code
_entity_poly.pdbx_strand_id
1 'polypeptide(L)'
;FVCGEETALIRSIEGKRGEPTTKPPFPAESGLWDVPTCVNNVETLANIPPIILKGAEWYSSIGTEKSKGTKVFALAGKINNVGLVEVPMGTTLREIIYDIGGGIRGGKDFKAVQTGGPSGGCITKENLDTPITYENLTAIGSMMGSGGMIVMDETDCMVNIAKYYLEFTLDESCGKCTPCRIGNKRLHELLSLITEGKAEEDTMEKLSALAETIKKTSLCGLGQTSPNPVLSTMKFFKNEYLEHIRDHKCSAGVCKQLMQYFILKDKCIGCTACARACPQNCISGKVKQPHEIDISKCVKCGICYQKCKFSAIEIR
;
A
#
# COMPACT_ATOMS: atom_id res chain seq x y z
N PHE A 1 1.63 -16.44 -2.55
CA PHE A 1 1.53 -15.42 -3.63
C PHE A 1 2.45 -15.71 -4.81
N VAL A 2 3.77 -15.91 -4.62
CA VAL A 2 4.73 -16.09 -5.75
C VAL A 2 4.40 -17.23 -6.71
N CYS A 3 3.77 -18.32 -6.23
CA CYS A 3 3.31 -19.42 -7.08
C CYS A 3 2.21 -19.04 -8.09
N GLY A 4 1.66 -17.81 -8.03
CA GLY A 4 0.79 -17.28 -9.08
C GLY A 4 1.55 -16.74 -10.29
N GLU A 5 2.87 -16.58 -10.21
CA GLU A 5 3.73 -16.24 -11.35
C GLU A 5 3.83 -17.44 -12.30
N GLU A 6 3.78 -17.20 -13.61
CA GLU A 6 3.69 -18.23 -14.67
C GLU A 6 4.66 -19.40 -14.49
N THR A 7 5.96 -19.12 -14.32
CA THR A 7 6.98 -20.17 -14.24
C THR A 7 7.04 -20.82 -12.86
N ALA A 8 6.76 -20.05 -11.81
CA ALA A 8 6.64 -20.58 -10.46
C ALA A 8 5.43 -21.52 -10.31
N LEU A 9 4.30 -21.19 -10.97
CA LEU A 9 3.10 -22.01 -11.00
C LEU A 9 3.38 -23.37 -11.61
N ILE A 10 4.03 -23.40 -12.79
CA ILE A 10 4.41 -24.64 -13.47
C ILE A 10 5.26 -25.51 -12.55
N ARG A 11 6.32 -24.96 -11.94
CA ARG A 11 7.18 -25.71 -11.02
C ARG A 11 6.43 -26.22 -9.79
N SER A 12 5.50 -25.43 -9.26
CA SER A 12 4.66 -25.85 -8.14
C SER A 12 3.77 -27.04 -8.52
N ILE A 13 3.20 -27.05 -9.73
CA ILE A 13 2.39 -28.16 -10.24
C ILE A 13 3.25 -29.42 -10.43
N GLU A 14 4.50 -29.27 -10.84
CA GLU A 14 5.48 -30.36 -10.96
C GLU A 14 5.93 -30.93 -9.60
N GLY A 15 5.41 -30.43 -8.48
CA GLY A 15 5.82 -30.85 -7.13
C GLY A 15 7.18 -30.29 -6.69
N LYS A 16 7.74 -29.33 -7.45
CA LYS A 16 8.98 -28.62 -7.09
C LYS A 16 8.63 -27.40 -6.24
N ARG A 17 9.67 -26.78 -5.65
CA ARG A 17 9.53 -25.46 -5.02
C ARG A 17 9.03 -24.43 -6.05
N GLY A 18 8.02 -23.64 -5.68
CA GLY A 18 7.40 -22.58 -6.49
C GLY A 18 8.30 -21.35 -6.68
N GLU A 19 9.41 -21.55 -7.37
CA GLU A 19 10.43 -20.53 -7.62
C GLU A 19 10.52 -20.24 -9.12
N PRO A 20 10.40 -18.98 -9.55
CA PRO A 20 10.46 -18.62 -10.97
C PRO A 20 11.73 -19.10 -11.67
N THR A 21 11.64 -19.37 -12.97
CA THR A 21 12.76 -19.72 -13.84
C THR A 21 13.19 -18.54 -14.72
N THR A 22 14.44 -18.56 -15.15
CA THR A 22 14.92 -17.63 -16.19
C THR A 22 14.33 -18.02 -17.53
N LYS A 23 13.93 -17.04 -18.33
CA LYS A 23 13.56 -17.20 -19.74
C LYS A 23 14.79 -16.83 -20.57
N PRO A 24 15.22 -17.61 -21.59
CA PRO A 24 14.65 -18.87 -22.10
C PRO A 24 15.00 -20.14 -21.28
N PRO A 25 14.29 -21.28 -21.50
CA PRO A 25 13.19 -21.47 -22.46
C PRO A 25 11.90 -20.78 -21.99
N PHE A 26 11.08 -20.35 -22.95
CA PHE A 26 9.74 -19.85 -22.65
C PHE A 26 8.77 -21.02 -22.42
N PRO A 27 7.78 -20.89 -21.51
CA PRO A 27 6.80 -21.97 -21.27
C PRO A 27 6.06 -22.45 -22.53
N ALA A 28 5.84 -21.55 -23.49
CA ALA A 28 5.22 -21.87 -24.78
C ALA A 28 6.07 -22.82 -25.65
N GLU A 29 7.39 -22.91 -25.40
CA GLU A 29 8.30 -23.84 -26.08
C GLU A 29 8.48 -25.11 -25.25
N SER A 30 8.72 -24.96 -23.95
CA SER A 30 8.93 -26.04 -22.99
C SER A 30 8.55 -25.56 -21.59
N GLY A 31 7.41 -26.02 -21.11
CA GLY A 31 6.78 -25.60 -19.86
C GLY A 31 6.55 -26.78 -18.91
N LEU A 32 5.29 -27.07 -18.59
CA LEU A 32 4.93 -28.15 -17.67
C LEU A 32 5.39 -29.51 -18.22
N TRP A 33 6.19 -30.25 -17.46
CA TRP A 33 6.74 -31.55 -17.87
C TRP A 33 7.43 -31.50 -19.23
N ASP A 34 8.15 -30.40 -19.47
CA ASP A 34 8.89 -30.11 -20.69
C ASP A 34 8.03 -30.01 -21.96
N VAL A 35 6.69 -29.89 -21.84
CA VAL A 35 5.77 -29.71 -22.98
C VAL A 35 5.35 -28.24 -23.17
N PRO A 36 5.08 -27.79 -24.41
CA PRO A 36 4.51 -26.47 -24.69
C PRO A 36 3.29 -26.15 -23.81
N THR A 37 3.38 -25.09 -23.01
CA THR A 37 2.37 -24.73 -22.01
C THR A 37 2.10 -23.22 -22.02
N CYS A 38 0.83 -22.84 -22.05
CA CYS A 38 0.38 -21.44 -21.93
C CYS A 38 -0.42 -21.26 -20.63
N VAL A 39 0.07 -20.41 -19.73
CA VAL A 39 -0.65 -20.06 -18.49
C VAL A 39 -1.52 -18.83 -18.75
N ASN A 40 -2.82 -18.94 -18.47
CA ASN A 40 -3.76 -17.83 -18.62
C ASN A 40 -4.50 -17.58 -17.31
N ASN A 41 -4.81 -16.30 -17.04
CA ASN A 41 -5.65 -15.95 -15.90
C ASN A 41 -7.09 -16.43 -16.13
N VAL A 42 -7.78 -16.78 -15.04
CA VAL A 42 -9.19 -17.22 -15.09
C VAL A 42 -10.10 -16.16 -15.72
N GLU A 43 -9.88 -14.87 -15.42
CA GLU A 43 -10.65 -13.76 -16.02
C GLU A 43 -10.46 -13.71 -17.55
N THR A 44 -9.25 -13.95 -18.04
CA THR A 44 -8.98 -14.01 -19.48
C THR A 44 -9.78 -15.14 -20.13
N LEU A 45 -9.77 -16.33 -19.55
CA LEU A 45 -10.52 -17.48 -20.06
C LEU A 45 -12.04 -17.29 -19.94
N ALA A 46 -12.51 -16.65 -18.87
CA ALA A 46 -13.93 -16.35 -18.65
C ALA A 46 -14.50 -15.36 -19.69
N ASN A 47 -13.64 -14.50 -20.25
CA ASN A 47 -14.04 -13.59 -21.32
C ASN A 47 -14.14 -14.27 -22.70
N ILE A 48 -13.57 -15.46 -22.91
CA ILE A 48 -13.59 -16.14 -24.22
C ILE A 48 -14.99 -16.60 -24.64
N PRO A 49 -15.79 -17.31 -23.82
CA PRO A 49 -17.13 -17.73 -24.20
C PRO A 49 -18.05 -16.59 -24.70
N PRO A 50 -18.20 -15.44 -24.00
CA PRO A 50 -19.05 -14.37 -24.51
C PRO A 50 -18.50 -13.74 -25.80
N ILE A 51 -17.18 -13.70 -26.01
CA ILE A 51 -16.57 -13.27 -27.28
C ILE A 51 -16.96 -14.21 -28.43
N ILE A 52 -16.92 -15.52 -28.23
CA ILE A 52 -17.31 -16.50 -29.25
C ILE A 52 -18.81 -16.40 -29.56
N LEU A 53 -19.65 -16.24 -28.53
CA LEU A 53 -21.11 -16.23 -28.68
C LEU A 53 -21.66 -14.93 -29.28
N LYS A 54 -21.05 -13.79 -28.97
CA LYS A 54 -21.53 -12.45 -29.38
C LYS A 54 -20.67 -11.79 -30.46
N GLY A 55 -19.53 -12.39 -30.80
CA GLY A 55 -18.57 -11.87 -31.76
C GLY A 55 -17.50 -10.97 -31.14
N ALA A 56 -16.33 -10.93 -31.77
CA ALA A 56 -15.21 -10.09 -31.36
C ALA A 56 -15.49 -8.58 -31.51
N GLU A 57 -16.32 -8.20 -32.48
CA GLU A 57 -16.76 -6.81 -32.67
C GLU A 57 -17.58 -6.30 -31.47
N TRP A 58 -18.46 -7.14 -30.92
CA TRP A 58 -19.20 -6.80 -29.69
C TRP A 58 -18.25 -6.53 -28.53
N TYR A 59 -17.30 -7.41 -28.25
CA TYR A 59 -16.40 -7.24 -27.12
C TYR A 59 -15.46 -6.04 -27.31
N SER A 60 -14.97 -5.82 -28.53
CA SER A 60 -14.10 -4.69 -28.88
C SER A 60 -14.82 -3.34 -28.99
N SER A 61 -16.16 -3.34 -29.05
CA SER A 61 -16.98 -2.13 -28.92
C SER A 61 -17.02 -1.59 -27.48
N ILE A 62 -16.66 -2.42 -26.51
CA ILE A 62 -16.54 -2.05 -25.10
C ILE A 62 -15.09 -1.65 -24.82
N GLY A 63 -14.89 -0.58 -24.07
CA GLY A 63 -13.57 -0.10 -23.68
C GLY A 63 -13.03 1.03 -24.56
N THR A 64 -11.72 1.23 -24.53
CA THR A 64 -11.03 2.24 -25.35
C THR A 64 -10.54 1.65 -26.67
N GLU A 65 -9.81 2.40 -27.49
CA GLU A 65 -9.20 1.86 -28.71
C GLU A 65 -8.17 0.76 -28.41
N LYS A 66 -7.34 0.95 -27.36
CA LYS A 66 -6.23 0.05 -27.01
C LYS A 66 -6.56 -0.93 -25.89
N SER A 67 -7.52 -0.59 -25.02
CA SER A 67 -7.95 -1.42 -23.90
C SER A 67 -9.39 -1.87 -24.11
N LYS A 68 -9.59 -3.03 -24.74
CA LYS A 68 -10.91 -3.59 -25.10
C LYS A 68 -11.52 -4.40 -23.96
N GLY A 69 -12.85 -4.40 -23.91
CA GLY A 69 -13.64 -5.23 -23.01
C GLY A 69 -13.87 -4.64 -21.63
N THR A 70 -14.15 -5.52 -20.68
CA THR A 70 -14.40 -5.20 -19.27
C THR A 70 -13.24 -5.66 -18.39
N LYS A 71 -13.21 -5.16 -17.16
CA LYS A 71 -12.29 -5.59 -16.10
C LYS A 71 -13.03 -5.74 -14.80
N VAL A 72 -12.73 -6.82 -14.08
CA VAL A 72 -13.20 -7.01 -12.71
C VAL A 72 -12.19 -6.40 -11.73
N PHE A 73 -12.68 -5.55 -10.84
CA PHE A 73 -11.93 -4.98 -9.72
C PHE A 73 -12.44 -5.47 -8.38
N ALA A 74 -11.51 -5.74 -7.46
CA ALA A 74 -11.81 -6.02 -6.05
C ALA A 74 -11.61 -4.75 -5.25
N LEU A 75 -12.72 -4.10 -4.90
CA LEU A 75 -12.76 -2.83 -4.20
C LEU A 75 -12.81 -3.07 -2.68
N ALA A 76 -11.81 -2.58 -1.96
CA ALA A 76 -11.69 -2.71 -0.51
C ALA A 76 -11.02 -1.49 0.13
N GLY A 77 -10.84 -1.51 1.46
CA GLY A 77 -10.25 -0.41 2.22
C GLY A 77 -11.29 0.53 2.83
N LYS A 78 -11.04 1.84 2.79
CA LYS A 78 -11.87 2.90 3.41
C LYS A 78 -13.05 3.32 2.53
N ILE A 79 -13.81 2.36 2.03
CA ILE A 79 -14.92 2.57 1.09
C ILE A 79 -16.24 2.04 1.65
N ASN A 80 -17.36 2.62 1.26
CA ASN A 80 -18.69 2.22 1.76
C ASN A 80 -19.15 0.87 1.19
N ASN A 81 -19.01 0.68 -0.12
CA ASN A 81 -19.39 -0.55 -0.80
C ASN A 81 -18.13 -1.36 -1.13
N VAL A 82 -17.84 -2.38 -0.31
CA VAL A 82 -16.74 -3.33 -0.52
C VAL A 82 -17.27 -4.50 -1.35
N GLY A 83 -16.54 -4.91 -2.40
CA GLY A 83 -16.97 -6.03 -3.24
C GLY A 83 -16.20 -6.16 -4.55
N LEU A 84 -16.71 -7.02 -5.43
CA LEU A 84 -16.25 -7.16 -6.80
C LEU A 84 -17.12 -6.29 -7.72
N VAL A 85 -16.49 -5.51 -8.58
CA VAL A 85 -17.16 -4.65 -9.55
C VAL A 85 -16.60 -4.92 -10.93
N GLU A 86 -17.47 -5.23 -11.89
CA GLU A 86 -17.09 -5.34 -13.30
C GLU A 86 -17.43 -4.03 -14.01
N VAL A 87 -16.42 -3.41 -14.62
CA VAL A 87 -16.59 -2.14 -15.33
C VAL A 87 -15.98 -2.22 -16.72
N PRO A 88 -16.50 -1.45 -17.70
CA PRO A 88 -15.82 -1.24 -18.97
C PRO A 88 -14.40 -0.68 -18.77
N MET A 89 -13.45 -1.11 -19.60
CA MET A 89 -12.16 -0.42 -19.66
C MET A 89 -12.35 1.06 -19.98
N GLY A 90 -11.59 1.93 -19.34
CA GLY A 90 -11.73 3.39 -19.50
C GLY A 90 -12.71 4.06 -18.53
N THR A 91 -13.45 3.32 -17.71
CA THR A 91 -14.14 3.91 -16.54
C THR A 91 -13.13 4.62 -15.64
N THR A 92 -13.47 5.81 -15.13
CA THR A 92 -12.57 6.60 -14.29
C THR A 92 -12.49 6.07 -12.87
N LEU A 93 -11.40 6.36 -12.16
CA LEU A 93 -11.29 6.03 -10.73
C LEU A 93 -12.39 6.69 -9.90
N ARG A 94 -12.78 7.92 -10.27
CA ARG A 94 -13.86 8.66 -9.62
C ARG A 94 -15.17 7.89 -9.67
N GLU A 95 -15.58 7.42 -10.84
CA GLU A 95 -16.81 6.65 -11.01
C GLU A 95 -16.76 5.35 -10.18
N ILE A 96 -15.63 4.62 -10.22
CA ILE A 96 -15.48 3.39 -9.45
C ILE A 96 -15.58 3.66 -7.94
N ILE A 97 -14.93 4.71 -7.44
CA ILE A 97 -14.84 4.99 -6.00
C ILE A 97 -16.12 5.63 -5.46
N TYR A 98 -16.66 6.64 -6.14
CA TYR A 98 -17.78 7.44 -5.64
C TYR A 98 -19.13 6.92 -6.09
N ASP A 99 -19.28 6.55 -7.37
CA ASP A 99 -20.59 6.16 -7.90
C ASP A 99 -20.90 4.69 -7.56
N ILE A 100 -19.93 3.79 -7.81
CA ILE A 100 -20.09 2.35 -7.53
C ILE A 100 -19.74 2.03 -6.07
N GLY A 101 -18.57 2.49 -5.62
CA GLY A 101 -18.06 2.28 -4.28
C GLY A 101 -18.79 3.05 -3.18
N GLY A 102 -19.68 3.98 -3.54
CA GLY A 102 -20.45 4.78 -2.59
C GLY A 102 -19.62 5.80 -1.81
N GLY A 103 -18.40 6.10 -2.25
CA GLY A 103 -17.50 7.06 -1.63
C GLY A 103 -16.79 6.57 -0.37
N ILE A 104 -16.07 7.48 0.26
CA ILE A 104 -15.19 7.18 1.40
C ILE A 104 -16.00 6.99 2.68
N ARG A 105 -15.58 5.99 3.47
CA ARG A 105 -16.27 5.64 4.71
C ARG A 105 -16.31 6.83 5.68
N GLY A 106 -17.51 7.15 6.17
CA GLY A 106 -17.71 8.23 7.13
C GLY A 106 -17.64 9.64 6.52
N GLY A 107 -17.72 9.80 5.19
CA GLY A 107 -17.71 11.10 4.52
C GLY A 107 -16.35 11.81 4.58
N LYS A 108 -15.30 11.04 4.83
CA LYS A 108 -13.91 11.48 4.89
C LYS A 108 -13.34 11.82 3.51
N ASP A 109 -12.15 12.42 3.50
CA ASP A 109 -11.45 12.81 2.30
C ASP A 109 -10.70 11.64 1.66
N PHE A 110 -10.83 11.51 0.34
CA PHE A 110 -10.03 10.55 -0.41
C PHE A 110 -8.56 11.01 -0.42
N LYS A 111 -7.67 10.09 -0.03
CA LYS A 111 -6.22 10.32 -0.07
C LYS A 111 -5.56 9.66 -1.28
N ALA A 112 -5.75 8.35 -1.39
CA ALA A 112 -5.15 7.55 -2.46
C ALA A 112 -5.89 6.23 -2.67
N VAL A 113 -5.64 5.61 -3.82
CA VAL A 113 -5.98 4.21 -4.08
C VAL A 113 -4.74 3.46 -4.52
N GLN A 114 -4.46 2.32 -3.89
CA GLN A 114 -3.45 1.38 -4.34
C GLN A 114 -4.07 0.46 -5.38
N THR A 115 -3.53 0.47 -6.60
CA THR A 115 -3.95 -0.47 -7.65
C THR A 115 -2.80 -1.38 -8.04
N GLY A 116 -3.11 -2.59 -8.51
CA GLY A 116 -2.09 -3.59 -8.85
C GLY A 116 -1.67 -4.48 -7.68
N GLY A 117 -2.42 -4.43 -6.57
CA GLY A 117 -2.16 -5.22 -5.37
C GLY A 117 -0.92 -4.74 -4.60
N PRO A 118 -0.23 -5.64 -3.89
CA PRO A 118 0.85 -5.29 -2.96
C PRO A 118 2.13 -4.80 -3.67
N SER A 119 2.32 -5.10 -4.95
CA SER A 119 3.46 -4.63 -5.76
C SER A 119 3.08 -3.51 -6.75
N GLY A 120 1.87 -2.99 -6.61
CA GLY A 120 1.37 -1.89 -7.45
C GLY A 120 1.82 -0.51 -6.99
N GLY A 121 1.19 0.53 -7.53
CA GLY A 121 1.48 1.93 -7.18
C GLY A 121 0.24 2.67 -6.67
N CYS A 122 0.47 3.66 -5.80
CA CYS A 122 -0.56 4.56 -5.32
C CYS A 122 -0.97 5.59 -6.38
N ILE A 123 -2.28 5.84 -6.50
CA ILE A 123 -2.86 6.87 -7.34
C ILE A 123 -3.54 7.90 -6.44
N THR A 124 -3.22 9.18 -6.63
CA THR A 124 -3.69 10.28 -5.77
C THR A 124 -4.96 10.93 -6.29
N LYS A 125 -5.46 11.90 -5.51
CA LYS A 125 -6.62 12.73 -5.86
C LYS A 125 -6.47 13.44 -7.21
N GLU A 126 -5.25 13.81 -7.60
CA GLU A 126 -4.94 14.50 -8.87
C GLU A 126 -5.24 13.63 -10.11
N ASN A 127 -5.31 12.30 -9.94
CA ASN A 127 -5.51 11.34 -11.01
C ASN A 127 -6.86 10.58 -10.88
N LEU A 128 -7.81 11.08 -10.08
CA LEU A 128 -9.12 10.45 -9.94
C LEU A 128 -9.92 10.40 -11.24
N ASP A 129 -9.74 11.40 -12.09
CA ASP A 129 -10.42 11.49 -13.38
C ASP A 129 -9.68 10.74 -14.50
N THR A 130 -8.57 10.06 -14.17
CA THR A 130 -7.82 9.25 -15.12
C THR A 130 -8.64 8.02 -15.52
N PRO A 131 -8.92 7.80 -16.81
CA PRO A 131 -9.56 6.58 -17.31
C PRO A 131 -8.69 5.36 -17.00
N ILE A 132 -9.31 4.29 -16.47
CA ILE A 132 -8.60 3.07 -16.12
C ILE A 132 -8.33 2.22 -17.36
N THR A 133 -7.10 2.34 -17.86
CA THR A 133 -6.57 1.58 -18.99
C THR A 133 -5.14 1.12 -18.69
N TYR A 134 -4.63 0.13 -19.44
CA TYR A 134 -3.27 -0.37 -19.24
C TYR A 134 -2.22 0.75 -19.43
N GLU A 135 -2.40 1.56 -20.46
CA GLU A 135 -1.51 2.66 -20.83
C GLU A 135 -1.53 3.81 -19.81
N ASN A 136 -2.71 4.25 -19.36
CA ASN A 136 -2.81 5.37 -18.43
C ASN A 136 -2.27 5.01 -17.05
N LEU A 137 -2.57 3.80 -16.55
CA LEU A 137 -2.07 3.34 -15.27
C LEU A 137 -0.54 3.23 -15.27
N THR A 138 0.03 2.70 -16.36
CA THR A 138 1.49 2.62 -16.51
C THR A 138 2.13 4.01 -16.56
N ALA A 139 1.51 4.96 -17.27
CA ALA A 139 2.01 6.32 -17.42
C ALA A 139 2.10 7.09 -16.08
N ILE A 140 1.18 6.82 -15.15
CA ILE A 140 1.20 7.44 -13.81
C ILE A 140 2.05 6.67 -12.79
N GLY A 141 2.73 5.61 -13.21
CA GLY A 141 3.59 4.79 -12.34
C GLY A 141 2.82 3.79 -11.46
N SER A 142 1.58 3.49 -11.81
CA SER A 142 0.82 2.37 -11.28
C SER A 142 0.82 1.22 -12.30
N MET A 143 -0.02 0.21 -12.10
CA MET A 143 -0.14 -0.90 -13.06
C MET A 143 -1.50 -1.59 -12.98
N MET A 144 -1.97 -2.09 -14.12
CA MET A 144 -3.07 -3.03 -14.15
C MET A 144 -2.57 -4.41 -13.69
N GLY A 145 -2.70 -4.68 -12.39
CA GLY A 145 -2.41 -6.00 -11.82
C GLY A 145 -3.65 -6.89 -11.82
N SER A 146 -3.90 -7.57 -10.69
CA SER A 146 -5.05 -8.47 -10.50
C SER A 146 -6.42 -7.77 -10.41
N GLY A 147 -6.50 -6.45 -10.53
CA GLY A 147 -7.71 -5.67 -10.30
C GLY A 147 -7.98 -5.35 -8.82
N GLY A 148 -7.05 -5.62 -7.90
CA GLY A 148 -7.20 -5.17 -6.51
C GLY A 148 -7.08 -3.65 -6.38
N MET A 149 -8.05 -3.02 -5.71
CA MET A 149 -8.11 -1.58 -5.42
C MET A 149 -8.33 -1.36 -3.92
N ILE A 150 -7.29 -0.90 -3.23
CA ILE A 150 -7.35 -0.57 -1.81
C ILE A 150 -7.45 0.94 -1.65
N VAL A 151 -8.63 1.41 -1.26
CA VAL A 151 -8.94 2.84 -1.05
C VAL A 151 -8.49 3.28 0.34
N MET A 152 -7.82 4.44 0.41
CA MET A 152 -7.27 5.03 1.61
C MET A 152 -7.82 6.45 1.83
N ASP A 153 -7.99 6.83 3.09
CA ASP A 153 -8.50 8.14 3.51
C ASP A 153 -7.39 9.01 4.14
N GLU A 154 -7.71 10.24 4.54
CA GLU A 154 -6.77 11.19 5.15
C GLU A 154 -6.13 10.71 6.46
N THR A 155 -6.68 9.65 7.07
CA THR A 155 -6.18 9.07 8.33
C THR A 155 -5.19 7.91 8.13
N ASP A 156 -4.90 7.53 6.88
CA ASP A 156 -3.90 6.51 6.57
C ASP A 156 -2.49 7.15 6.40
N CYS A 157 -1.45 6.56 7.00
CA CYS A 157 -0.05 7.02 6.82
C CYS A 157 0.59 6.34 5.62
N MET A 158 1.02 7.10 4.60
CA MET A 158 1.53 6.51 3.35
C MET A 158 2.90 5.85 3.52
N VAL A 159 3.72 6.34 4.46
CA VAL A 159 4.99 5.69 4.85
C VAL A 159 4.72 4.31 5.45
N ASN A 160 3.71 4.22 6.33
CA ASN A 160 3.33 2.96 6.95
C ASN A 160 2.66 2.00 5.96
N ILE A 161 1.87 2.51 5.00
CA ILE A 161 1.30 1.71 3.91
C ILE A 161 2.40 1.09 3.05
N ALA A 162 3.41 1.88 2.66
CA ALA A 162 4.56 1.35 1.91
C ALA A 162 5.30 0.26 2.69
N LYS A 163 5.49 0.46 3.99
CA LYS A 163 6.08 -0.55 4.89
C LYS A 163 5.25 -1.84 4.93
N TYR A 164 3.94 -1.73 5.09
CA TYR A 164 3.02 -2.87 5.15
C TYR A 164 3.04 -3.72 3.86
N TYR A 165 2.97 -3.09 2.69
CA TYR A 165 3.03 -3.83 1.42
C TYR A 165 4.39 -4.48 1.16
N LEU A 166 5.45 -3.83 1.62
CA LEU A 166 6.79 -4.41 1.54
C LEU A 166 6.95 -5.60 2.49
N GLU A 167 6.39 -5.52 3.71
CA GLU A 167 6.33 -6.64 4.67
C GLU A 167 5.60 -7.85 4.06
N PHE A 168 4.43 -7.63 3.45
CA PHE A 168 3.75 -8.68 2.68
C PHE A 168 4.66 -9.29 1.61
N THR A 169 5.41 -8.47 0.86
CA THR A 169 6.30 -8.95 -0.19
C THR A 169 7.49 -9.74 0.35
N LEU A 170 7.94 -9.46 1.57
CA LEU A 170 8.98 -10.23 2.24
C LEU A 170 8.50 -11.64 2.59
N ASP A 171 7.30 -11.73 3.17
CA ASP A 171 6.69 -13.01 3.55
C ASP A 171 6.37 -13.87 2.33
N GLU A 172 6.05 -13.22 1.21
CA GLU A 172 5.62 -13.87 -0.02
C GLU A 172 6.74 -14.09 -1.05
N SER A 173 7.97 -13.69 -0.72
CA SER A 173 9.12 -13.90 -1.58
C SER A 173 9.53 -15.37 -1.62
N CYS A 174 9.78 -15.91 -2.81
CA CYS A 174 10.38 -17.24 -2.94
C CYS A 174 11.84 -17.33 -2.43
N GLY A 175 12.50 -16.18 -2.20
CA GLY A 175 13.86 -16.11 -1.67
C GLY A 175 14.98 -16.48 -2.66
N LYS A 176 14.67 -16.72 -3.95
CA LYS A 176 15.65 -17.19 -4.94
C LYS A 176 16.71 -16.15 -5.31
N CYS A 177 16.32 -14.93 -5.69
CA CYS A 177 17.26 -13.90 -6.12
C CYS A 177 17.67 -12.97 -4.96
N THR A 178 18.98 -12.75 -4.81
CA THR A 178 19.56 -11.85 -3.80
C THR A 178 18.95 -10.45 -3.78
N PRO A 179 18.77 -9.73 -4.92
CA PRO A 179 18.20 -8.39 -4.89
C PRO A 179 16.80 -8.36 -4.29
N CYS A 180 15.90 -9.28 -4.65
CA CYS A 180 14.58 -9.35 -4.03
C CYS A 180 14.66 -9.79 -2.56
N ARG A 181 15.35 -10.90 -2.27
CA ARG A 181 15.39 -11.51 -0.92
C ARG A 181 16.02 -10.57 0.13
N ILE A 182 17.16 -9.99 -0.20
CA ILE A 182 17.94 -9.18 0.74
C ILE A 182 17.62 -7.70 0.57
N GLY A 183 17.46 -7.22 -0.67
CA GLY A 183 17.18 -5.81 -0.94
C GLY A 183 15.84 -5.36 -0.35
N ASN A 184 14.76 -6.12 -0.53
CA ASN A 184 13.48 -5.75 0.09
C ASN A 184 13.56 -5.74 1.62
N LYS A 185 14.40 -6.61 2.22
CA LYS A 185 14.59 -6.61 3.67
C LYS A 185 15.27 -5.32 4.12
N ARG A 186 16.29 -4.87 3.39
CA ARG A 186 16.96 -3.58 3.65
C ARG A 186 16.03 -2.38 3.43
N LEU A 187 15.18 -2.40 2.40
CA LEU A 187 14.15 -1.38 2.21
C LEU A 187 13.19 -1.32 3.41
N HIS A 188 12.74 -2.48 3.90
CA HIS A 188 11.82 -2.55 5.03
C HIS A 188 12.46 -2.05 6.34
N GLU A 189 13.74 -2.36 6.56
CA GLU A 189 14.52 -1.83 7.69
C GLU A 189 14.63 -0.30 7.62
N LEU A 190 14.91 0.28 6.45
CA LEU A 190 14.94 1.73 6.25
C LEU A 190 13.57 2.38 6.49
N LEU A 191 12.48 1.82 5.96
CA LEU A 191 11.12 2.29 6.25
C LEU A 191 10.79 2.17 7.74
N SER A 192 11.26 1.11 8.40
CA SER A 192 11.06 0.94 9.84
C SER A 192 11.74 2.05 10.62
N LEU A 193 12.97 2.43 10.29
CA LEU A 193 13.65 3.58 10.89
C LEU A 193 12.83 4.87 10.73
N ILE A 194 12.21 5.10 9.57
CA ILE A 194 11.35 6.28 9.34
C ILE A 194 10.11 6.21 10.23
N THR A 195 9.38 5.08 10.24
CA THR A 195 8.17 4.92 11.08
C THR A 195 8.45 4.93 12.58
N GLU A 196 9.70 4.71 12.98
CA GLU A 196 10.17 4.77 14.37
C GLU A 196 10.76 6.13 14.76
N GLY A 197 10.92 7.05 13.80
CA GLY A 197 11.54 8.36 14.04
C GLY A 197 13.04 8.30 14.29
N LYS A 198 13.72 7.28 13.78
CA LYS A 198 15.17 7.06 13.93
C LYS A 198 15.94 7.22 12.61
N ALA A 199 15.25 7.65 11.54
CA ALA A 199 15.84 7.83 10.24
C ALA A 199 16.64 9.14 10.16
N GLU A 200 17.73 9.10 9.38
CA GLU A 200 18.54 10.26 9.04
C GLU A 200 18.06 10.90 7.72
N GLU A 201 18.45 12.15 7.45
CA GLU A 201 18.08 12.88 6.21
C GLU A 201 18.43 12.13 4.92
N ASP A 202 19.53 11.38 4.92
CA ASP A 202 20.00 10.62 3.76
C ASP A 202 19.22 9.32 3.52
N THR A 203 18.33 8.93 4.45
CA THR A 203 17.53 7.69 4.38
C THR A 203 16.67 7.66 3.13
N MET A 204 16.14 8.81 2.70
CA MET A 204 15.33 8.88 1.47
C MET A 204 16.15 8.60 0.21
N GLU A 205 17.38 9.08 0.14
CA GLU A 205 18.26 8.81 -1.00
C GLU A 205 18.62 7.32 -1.04
N LYS A 206 18.99 6.75 0.11
CA LYS A 206 19.26 5.31 0.28
C LYS A 206 18.06 4.46 -0.14
N LEU A 207 16.84 4.83 0.27
CA LEU A 207 15.60 4.15 -0.11
C LEU A 207 15.40 4.15 -1.63
N SER A 208 15.50 5.32 -2.26
CA SER A 208 15.29 5.47 -3.71
C SER A 208 16.31 4.66 -4.51
N ALA A 209 17.60 4.79 -4.19
CA ALA A 209 18.68 4.09 -4.88
C ALA A 209 18.55 2.56 -4.76
N LEU A 210 18.21 2.06 -3.57
CA LEU A 210 18.02 0.63 -3.35
C LEU A 210 16.77 0.12 -4.06
N ALA A 211 15.66 0.85 -4.02
CA ALA A 211 14.41 0.49 -4.69
C ALA A 211 14.62 0.35 -6.21
N GLU A 212 15.29 1.31 -6.84
CA GLU A 212 15.65 1.25 -8.26
C GLU A 212 16.59 0.08 -8.59
N THR A 213 17.53 -0.23 -7.71
CA THR A 213 18.44 -1.37 -7.87
C THR A 213 17.68 -2.70 -7.86
N ILE A 214 16.77 -2.89 -6.90
CA ILE A 214 15.95 -4.11 -6.79
C ILE A 214 15.08 -4.27 -8.03
N LYS A 215 14.46 -3.19 -8.49
CA LYS A 215 13.60 -3.17 -9.68
C LYS A 215 14.36 -3.63 -10.94
N LYS A 216 15.60 -3.19 -11.12
CA LYS A 216 16.42 -3.50 -12.30
C LYS A 216 17.09 -4.89 -12.26
N THR A 217 17.30 -5.46 -11.08
CA THR A 217 18.14 -6.65 -10.92
C THR A 217 17.38 -7.90 -10.45
N SER A 218 16.10 -7.78 -10.12
CA SER A 218 15.27 -8.91 -9.70
C SER A 218 14.86 -9.83 -10.85
N LEU A 219 14.81 -11.13 -10.55
CA LEU A 219 14.56 -12.19 -11.53
C LEU A 219 13.15 -12.17 -12.13
N CYS A 220 12.12 -12.00 -11.30
CA CYS A 220 10.72 -12.12 -11.71
C CYS A 220 9.95 -10.82 -11.48
N GLY A 221 8.75 -10.73 -12.07
CA GLY A 221 7.88 -9.56 -11.98
C GLY A 221 7.57 -9.13 -10.55
N LEU A 222 7.42 -10.07 -9.60
CA LEU A 222 7.23 -9.72 -8.19
C LEU A 222 8.42 -8.93 -7.63
N GLY A 223 9.65 -9.39 -7.82
CA GLY A 223 10.82 -8.67 -7.32
C GLY A 223 11.07 -7.36 -8.06
N GLN A 224 10.71 -7.28 -9.35
CA GLN A 224 10.83 -6.04 -10.12
C GLN A 224 9.81 -4.98 -9.68
N THR A 225 8.63 -5.40 -9.24
CA THR A 225 7.54 -4.50 -8.85
C THR A 225 7.41 -4.30 -7.34
N SER A 226 8.06 -5.12 -6.51
CA SER A 226 8.03 -5.00 -5.05
C SER A 226 8.42 -3.62 -4.50
N PRO A 227 9.31 -2.83 -5.14
CA PRO A 227 9.62 -1.49 -4.64
C PRO A 227 8.61 -0.41 -5.06
N ASN A 228 7.63 -0.72 -5.92
CA ASN A 228 6.69 0.27 -6.45
C ASN A 228 5.86 0.99 -5.36
N PRO A 229 5.37 0.34 -4.29
CA PRO A 229 4.70 1.05 -3.20
C PRO A 229 5.61 2.13 -2.62
N VAL A 230 6.89 1.81 -2.37
CA VAL A 230 7.88 2.75 -1.82
C VAL A 230 8.14 3.90 -2.78
N LEU A 231 8.42 3.61 -4.05
CA LEU A 231 8.72 4.64 -5.06
C LEU A 231 7.51 5.56 -5.29
N SER A 232 6.30 5.00 -5.36
CA SER A 232 5.07 5.77 -5.58
C SER A 232 4.73 6.65 -4.38
N THR A 233 4.80 6.13 -3.15
CA THR A 233 4.52 6.95 -1.95
C THR A 233 5.58 8.01 -1.72
N MET A 234 6.86 7.73 -2.02
CA MET A 234 7.91 8.75 -1.96
C MET A 234 7.69 9.88 -2.98
N LYS A 235 7.20 9.54 -4.19
CA LYS A 235 6.90 10.52 -5.22
C LYS A 235 5.74 11.43 -4.82
N PHE A 236 4.63 10.84 -4.37
CA PHE A 236 3.38 11.57 -4.16
C PHE A 236 3.19 12.11 -2.74
N PHE A 237 3.80 11.46 -1.74
CA PHE A 237 3.64 11.77 -0.33
C PHE A 237 4.98 12.09 0.34
N LYS A 238 5.91 12.69 -0.41
CA LYS A 238 7.24 13.11 0.08
C LYS A 238 7.18 13.88 1.40
N ASN A 239 6.17 14.74 1.55
CA ASN A 239 5.98 15.55 2.76
C ASN A 239 5.74 14.68 4.00
N GLU A 240 5.06 13.54 3.89
CA GLU A 240 4.88 12.62 5.02
C GLU A 240 6.21 11.98 5.43
N TYR A 241 7.05 11.60 4.45
CA TYR A 241 8.40 11.09 4.75
C TYR A 241 9.24 12.14 5.48
N LEU A 242 9.21 13.39 5.00
CA LEU A 242 9.94 14.49 5.64
C LEU A 242 9.41 14.79 7.05
N GLU A 243 8.10 14.76 7.27
CA GLU A 243 7.50 14.91 8.61
C GLU A 243 8.01 13.83 9.58
N HIS A 244 8.12 12.57 9.12
CA HIS A 244 8.60 11.48 9.96
C HIS A 244 10.09 11.62 10.29
N ILE A 245 10.90 12.11 9.34
CA ILE A 245 12.36 12.24 9.47
C ILE A 245 12.75 13.47 10.28
N ARG A 246 12.14 14.63 9.99
CA ARG A 246 12.53 15.94 10.56
C ARG A 246 11.76 16.29 11.81
N ASP A 247 10.44 16.11 11.76
CA ASP A 247 9.54 16.57 12.81
C ASP A 247 9.26 15.45 13.83
N HIS A 248 9.74 14.23 13.55
CA HIS A 248 9.51 13.03 14.35
C HIS A 248 8.02 12.88 14.74
N LYS A 249 7.16 13.10 13.74
CA LYS A 249 5.71 13.17 13.88
C LYS A 249 5.02 12.38 12.76
N CYS A 250 3.82 11.88 13.04
CA CYS A 250 2.96 11.23 12.06
C CYS A 250 1.57 11.85 12.13
N SER A 251 1.26 12.78 11.22
CA SER A 251 -0.05 13.46 11.21
C SER A 251 -1.25 12.51 11.10
N ALA A 252 -1.07 11.34 10.50
CA ALA A 252 -2.11 10.32 10.41
C ALA A 252 -2.33 9.54 11.73
N GLY A 253 -1.44 9.67 12.72
CA GLY A 253 -1.56 9.02 14.03
C GLY A 253 -1.37 7.49 14.01
N VAL A 254 -0.88 6.93 12.91
CA VAL A 254 -0.73 5.46 12.73
C VAL A 254 0.59 4.95 13.33
N CYS A 255 1.68 5.71 13.16
CA CYS A 255 3.01 5.33 13.62
C CYS A 255 3.13 5.57 15.14
N LYS A 256 2.92 4.52 15.96
CA LYS A 256 2.90 4.63 17.44
C LYS A 256 4.12 5.34 18.03
N GLN A 257 5.30 5.09 17.49
CA GLN A 257 6.55 5.68 17.98
C GLN A 257 6.71 7.15 17.63
N LEU A 258 5.86 7.70 16.76
CA LEU A 258 5.86 9.11 16.38
C LEU A 258 4.70 9.88 17.01
N MET A 259 3.84 9.21 17.79
CA MET A 259 2.73 9.88 18.46
C MET A 259 3.25 10.80 19.57
N GLN A 260 2.70 12.01 19.62
CA GLN A 260 2.92 12.98 20.68
C GLN A 260 1.61 13.22 21.41
N TYR A 261 1.67 13.26 22.74
CA TYR A 261 0.50 13.45 23.59
C TYR A 261 0.53 14.86 24.18
N PHE A 262 -0.54 15.62 23.95
CA PHE A 262 -0.71 16.98 24.45
C PHE A 262 -1.93 17.06 25.34
N ILE A 263 -1.87 17.89 26.39
CA ILE A 263 -3.03 18.16 27.24
C ILE A 263 -3.68 19.46 26.79
N LEU A 264 -4.95 19.38 26.43
CA LEU A 264 -5.80 20.51 26.06
C LEU A 264 -6.16 21.29 27.34
N LYS A 265 -5.62 22.51 27.46
CA LYS A 265 -5.74 23.31 28.69
C LYS A 265 -7.19 23.69 29.02
N ASP A 266 -8.01 23.87 28.00
CA ASP A 266 -9.44 24.19 28.05
C ASP A 266 -10.30 23.02 28.56
N LYS A 267 -9.90 21.78 28.31
CA LYS A 267 -10.64 20.57 28.74
C LYS A 267 -10.08 19.93 30.01
N CYS A 268 -8.86 20.27 30.40
CA CYS A 268 -8.19 19.65 31.54
C CYS A 268 -8.66 20.26 32.87
N ILE A 269 -9.42 19.48 33.64
CA ILE A 269 -9.88 19.90 34.99
C ILE A 269 -8.83 19.71 36.10
N GLY A 270 -7.63 19.24 35.77
CA GLY A 270 -6.55 19.04 36.74
C GLY A 270 -6.78 17.93 37.77
N CYS A 271 -7.39 16.81 37.36
CA CYS A 271 -7.70 15.67 38.25
C CYS A 271 -6.48 14.80 38.64
N THR A 272 -5.29 15.05 38.08
CA THR A 272 -4.02 14.32 38.30
C THR A 272 -3.99 12.84 37.87
N ALA A 273 -5.08 12.30 37.32
CA ALA A 273 -5.17 10.87 36.95
C ALA A 273 -4.13 10.47 35.90
N CYS A 274 -3.90 11.31 34.89
CA CYS A 274 -2.86 11.09 33.87
C CYS A 274 -1.45 11.11 34.48
N ALA A 275 -1.17 12.07 35.39
CA ALA A 275 0.14 12.20 36.01
C ALA A 275 0.49 11.01 36.89
N ARG A 276 -0.45 10.54 37.72
CA ARG A 276 -0.24 9.35 38.58
C ARG A 276 -0.04 8.06 37.78
N ALA A 277 -0.64 7.97 36.60
CA ALA A 277 -0.53 6.80 35.74
C ALA A 277 0.68 6.84 34.80
N CYS A 278 1.43 7.94 34.76
CA CYS A 278 2.56 8.10 33.86
C CYS A 278 3.78 7.31 34.37
N PRO A 279 4.27 6.30 33.64
CA PRO A 279 5.40 5.47 34.10
C PRO A 279 6.72 6.24 34.17
N GLN A 280 6.83 7.36 33.43
CA GLN A 280 8.03 8.21 33.39
C GLN A 280 7.91 9.49 34.21
N ASN A 281 6.79 9.67 34.92
CA ASN A 281 6.49 10.91 35.66
C ASN A 281 6.68 12.19 34.82
N CYS A 282 6.43 12.12 33.50
CA CYS A 282 6.65 13.23 32.58
C CYS A 282 5.48 14.23 32.52
N ILE A 283 4.47 14.10 33.37
CA ILE A 283 3.30 14.99 33.38
C ILE A 283 3.35 15.85 34.63
N SER A 284 3.47 17.17 34.45
CA SER A 284 3.52 18.15 35.53
C SER A 284 2.18 18.91 35.62
N GLY A 285 1.86 19.42 36.81
CA GLY A 285 0.62 20.17 37.04
C GLY A 285 0.20 20.14 38.50
N LYS A 286 -0.54 21.16 38.94
CA LYS A 286 -1.16 21.20 40.28
C LYS A 286 -2.61 20.72 40.21
N VAL A 287 -3.12 20.28 41.36
CA VAL A 287 -4.54 19.92 41.51
C VAL A 287 -5.41 21.11 41.10
N LYS A 288 -6.47 20.86 40.32
CA LYS A 288 -7.36 21.89 39.73
C LYS A 288 -6.69 22.85 38.74
N GLN A 289 -5.49 22.55 38.24
CA GLN A 289 -4.84 23.30 37.17
C GLN A 289 -4.60 22.40 35.95
N PRO A 290 -4.61 22.96 34.72
CA PRO A 290 -4.21 22.24 33.53
C PRO A 290 -2.81 21.64 33.68
N HIS A 291 -2.67 20.37 33.32
CA HIS A 291 -1.40 19.66 33.35
C HIS A 291 -0.67 19.82 32.01
N GLU A 292 0.62 19.55 32.00
CA GLU A 292 1.49 19.62 30.82
C GLU A 292 2.35 18.36 30.73
N ILE A 293 2.57 17.86 29.51
CA ILE A 293 3.38 16.68 29.26
C ILE A 293 4.74 17.13 28.74
N ASP A 294 5.80 16.74 29.43
CA ASP A 294 7.18 16.85 28.93
C ASP A 294 7.41 15.77 27.88
N ILE A 295 7.35 16.19 26.61
CA ILE A 295 7.47 15.32 25.44
C ILE A 295 8.86 14.66 25.39
N SER A 296 9.90 15.34 25.88
CA SER A 296 11.28 14.84 25.86
C SER A 296 11.46 13.58 26.72
N LYS A 297 10.64 13.43 27.77
CA LYS A 297 10.65 12.26 28.68
C LYS A 297 9.52 11.27 28.38
N CYS A 298 8.63 11.58 27.45
CA CYS A 298 7.47 10.76 27.16
C CYS A 298 7.86 9.53 26.34
N VAL A 299 7.66 8.33 26.91
CA VAL A 299 7.83 7.04 26.21
C VAL A 299 6.62 6.64 25.35
N LYS A 300 5.71 7.59 25.10
CA LYS A 300 4.58 7.44 24.15
C LYS A 300 3.64 6.26 24.43
N CYS A 301 3.56 5.82 25.69
CA CYS A 301 2.80 4.63 26.12
C CYS A 301 1.26 4.74 26.00
N GLY A 302 0.70 5.94 25.81
CA GLY A 302 -0.75 6.15 25.66
C GLY A 302 -1.60 5.98 26.92
N ILE A 303 -1.00 5.63 28.06
CA ILE A 303 -1.74 5.44 29.33
C ILE A 303 -2.46 6.72 29.75
N CYS A 304 -1.83 7.87 29.56
CA CYS A 304 -2.44 9.16 29.87
C CYS A 304 -3.75 9.35 29.11
N TYR A 305 -3.75 9.11 27.80
CA TYR A 305 -4.92 9.19 26.92
C TYR A 305 -6.04 8.26 27.38
N GLN A 306 -5.72 6.99 27.66
CA GLN A 306 -6.70 6.00 28.13
C GLN A 306 -7.31 6.34 29.50
N LYS A 307 -6.56 6.98 30.40
CA LYS A 307 -7.03 7.35 31.74
C LYS A 307 -7.84 8.65 31.76
N CYS A 308 -7.76 9.46 30.70
CA CYS A 308 -8.44 10.75 30.67
C CYS A 308 -9.92 10.59 30.31
N LYS A 309 -10.80 10.70 31.32
CA LYS A 309 -12.26 10.65 31.14
C LYS A 309 -12.88 11.92 30.54
N PHE A 310 -12.08 12.97 30.36
CA PHE A 310 -12.53 14.30 29.92
C PHE A 310 -12.14 14.61 28.47
N SER A 311 -11.57 13.63 27.75
CA SER A 311 -11.04 13.82 26.39
C SER A 311 -10.12 15.04 26.28
N ALA A 312 -9.36 15.30 27.35
CA ALA A 312 -8.46 16.45 27.47
C ALA A 312 -7.04 16.13 26.98
N ILE A 313 -6.82 14.96 26.37
CA ILE A 313 -5.54 14.59 25.78
C ILE A 313 -5.75 14.43 24.28
N GLU A 314 -4.96 15.20 23.54
CA GLU A 314 -4.89 15.16 22.09
C GLU A 314 -3.66 14.37 21.67
N ILE A 315 -3.80 13.55 20.62
CA ILE A 315 -2.70 12.84 19.98
C ILE A 315 -2.38 13.63 18.71
N ARG A 316 -1.11 14.03 18.56
CA ARG A 316 -0.59 14.69 17.38
C ARG A 316 0.58 13.92 16.80
#